data_AF-A0A352PQI4-F1
#
_entry.id   AF-A0A352PQI4-F1
#
_cell.length_a   1.000
_cell.length_b   1.000
_cell.length_c   1.000
_cell.angle_alpha   90.00
_cell.angle_beta   90.00
_cell.angle_gamma   90.00
#
_symmetry.space_group_name_H-M   'P 1'
#
loop_
_entity.id
_entity.type
_entity.pdbx_description
1 polymer ?
#
loop_
_entity_poly.entity_id
_entity_poly.type
_entity_poly.pdbx_seq_one_letter_code
_entity_poly.pdbx_strand_id
1 'polypeptide(L)' 'MELFLQQVFNGVMLGSTYAIVAVGLTLVFGILNIPNFAHGHLYMLGAYISFFLMTVHGFGFWTAL' A
#
# COMPACT_ATOMS: atom_id res chain seq x y z
N MET A 1 -23.50 13.08 1.51
CA MET A 1 -22.78 12.43 2.63
C MET A 1 -21.93 11.24 2.22
N GLU A 2 -22.33 10.47 1.21
CA GLU A 2 -21.53 9.36 0.67
C GLU A 2 -20.13 9.79 0.20
N LEU A 3 -20.03 10.84 -0.62
CA LEU A 3 -18.76 11.34 -1.14
C LEU A 3 -17.76 11.72 -0.03
N PHE A 4 -18.25 12.34 1.05
CA PHE A 4 -17.40 12.72 2.18
C PHE A 4 -16.81 11.49 2.88
N LEU A 5 -17.64 10.47 3.16
CA LEU A 5 -17.16 9.20 3.73
C LEU A 5 -16.15 8.53 2.79
N GLN A 6 -16.44 8.47 1.49
CA GLN A 6 -15.54 7.88 0.51
C GLN A 6 -14.16 8.57 0.49
N GLN A 7 -14.12 9.90 0.57
CA GLN A 7 -12.86 10.65 0.63
C GLN A 7 -12.11 10.42 1.94
N VAL A 8 -12.80 10.28 3.07
CA VAL A 8 -12.16 9.90 4.34
C VAL A 8 -11.51 8.53 4.23
N PHE A 9 -12.22 7.53 3.69
CA PHE A 9 -11.65 6.19 3.49
C PHE A 9 -10.47 6.21 2.53
N ASN A 10 -10.58 6.88 1.37
CA ASN A 10 -9.47 7.03 0.43
C ASN A 10 -8.26 7.73 1.07
N GLY A 11 -8.50 8.76 1.89
CA GLY A 11 -7.46 9.47 2.63
C GLY A 11 -6.74 8.58 3.64
N VAL A 12 -7.49 7.74 4.39
CA VAL A 12 -6.92 6.76 5.31
C VAL A 12 -6.10 5.72 4.54
N MET A 13 -6.60 5.21 3.43
CA MET A 13 -5.90 4.20 2.63
C MET A 13 -4.57 4.72 2.05
N LEU A 14 -4.58 5.91 1.47
CA LEU A 14 -3.34 6.55 0.99
C LEU A 14 -2.40 6.89 2.16
N GLY A 15 -2.94 7.42 3.26
CA GLY A 15 -2.18 7.77 4.45
C GLY A 15 -1.48 6.56 5.09
N SER A 16 -2.18 5.44 5.25
CA SER A 16 -1.62 4.19 5.77
C SER A 16 -0.52 3.65 4.86
N THR A 17 -0.71 3.72 3.54
CA THR A 17 0.31 3.30 2.58
C THR A 17 1.59 4.14 2.73
N TYR A 18 1.46 5.47 2.78
CA TYR A 18 2.61 6.34 2.99
C TYR A 18 3.26 6.17 4.37
N ALA A 19 2.47 5.94 5.42
CA ALA A 19 2.99 5.69 6.76
C ALA A 19 3.86 4.42 6.81
N ILE A 20 3.40 3.31 6.22
CA ILE A 20 4.17 2.06 6.17
C ILE A 20 5.45 2.24 5.36
N VAL A 21 5.38 2.92 4.21
CA VAL A 21 6.56 3.20 3.39
C VAL A 21 7.56 4.06 4.17
N ALA A 22 7.10 5.12 4.83
CA ALA A 22 7.96 5.97 5.65
C ALA A 22 8.65 5.18 6.77
N VAL A 23 7.90 4.35 7.51
CA VAL A 23 8.45 3.48 8.56
C VAL A 23 9.47 2.47 8.00
N GLY A 24 9.21 1.90 6.82
CA GLY A 24 10.16 1.01 6.15
C GLY A 24 11.47 1.71 5.80
N LEU A 25 11.40 2.91 5.25
CA LEU A 25 12.59 3.71 4.92
C LEU A 25 13.35 4.15 6.18
N THR A 26 12.66 4.52 7.26
CA THR A 26 13.34 4.88 8.52
C THR A 26 14.01 3.68 9.18
N LEU A 27 13.44 2.47 9.10
CA LEU A 27 14.09 1.26 9.60
C LEU A 27 15.38 0.93 8.82
N VAL A 28 15.31 0.99 7.49
CA VAL A 28 16.42 0.67 6.59
C VAL A 28 17.59 1.66 6.77
N PHE A 29 17.30 2.96 6.73
CA PHE A 29 18.33 4.00 6.78
C PHE A 29 18.67 4.47 8.20
N GLY A 30 17.78 4.28 9.18
CA GLY A 30 17.99 4.74 10.55
C GLY A 30 18.62 3.69 11.46
N ILE A 31 18.08 2.46 11.45
CA ILE A 31 18.50 1.42 12.41
C ILE A 31 19.46 0.43 11.74
N LEU A 32 19.05 -0.16 10.62
CA LEU A 32 19.79 -1.26 10.00
C LEU A 32 21.05 -0.80 9.27
N ASN A 33 21.07 0.43 8.74
CA ASN A 33 22.18 1.00 7.94
C ASN A 33 22.62 0.11 6.75
N ILE A 34 21.74 -0.80 6.30
CA ILE A 34 21.95 -1.68 5.15
C ILE A 34 20.83 -1.39 4.14
N PRO A 35 21.15 -0.93 2.92
CA PRO A 35 20.14 -0.65 1.90
C PRO A 35 19.33 -1.89 1.53
N ASN A 36 18.00 -1.79 1.57
CA ASN A 36 17.09 -2.85 1.16
C ASN A 36 16.45 -2.56 -0.21
N PHE A 37 16.99 -3.17 -1.27
CA PHE A 37 16.46 -3.04 -2.63
C PHE A 37 15.22 -3.91 -2.91
N ALA A 38 14.85 -4.83 -2.00
CA ALA A 38 13.64 -5.64 -2.14
C ALA A 38 12.36 -4.88 -1.78
N HIS A 39 12.48 -3.75 -1.08
CA HIS A 39 11.33 -2.97 -0.60
C HIS A 39 10.39 -2.55 -1.76
N GLY A 40 10.94 -2.04 -2.86
CA GLY A 40 10.15 -1.67 -4.04
C GLY A 40 9.55 -2.86 -4.79
N HIS A 41 10.25 -3.99 -4.84
CA HIS A 41 9.74 -5.22 -5.47
C HIS A 41 8.56 -5.81 -4.69
N LEU A 42 8.62 -5.81 -3.37
CA LEU A 42 7.52 -6.26 -2.51
C LEU A 42 6.28 -5.35 -2.64
N TYR A 43 6.50 -4.03 -2.73
CA TYR A 43 5.42 -3.08 -3.00
C TYR A 43 4.74 -3.36 -4.35
N MET A 44 5.53 -3.56 -5.41
CA MET A 44 4.98 -3.92 -6.73
C MET A 44 4.25 -5.26 -6.71
N LEU A 45 4.78 -6.28 -6.03
CA LEU A 45 4.14 -7.58 -5.93
C LEU A 45 2.74 -7.47 -5.30
N GLY A 46 2.60 -6.73 -4.20
CA GLY A 46 1.31 -6.46 -3.57
C GLY A 46 0.34 -5.77 -4.53
N ALA A 47 0.79 -4.72 -5.22
CA ALA A 47 -0.03 -4.01 -6.21
C ALA A 47 -0.51 -4.93 -7.36
N TYR A 48 0.34 -5.82 -7.85
CA TYR A 48 -0.01 -6.79 -8.88
C TYR A 48 -1.00 -7.86 -8.38
N ILE A 49 -0.88 -8.30 -7.13
CA ILE A 49 -1.84 -9.22 -6.51
C ILE A 49 -3.22 -8.55 -6.44
N SER A 50 -3.29 -7.33 -5.91
CA SER A 50 -4.55 -6.57 -5.86
C SER A 50 -5.14 -6.34 -7.27
N PHE A 51 -4.30 -5.98 -8.24
CA PHE A 51 -4.72 -5.83 -9.64
C PHE A 51 -5.30 -7.12 -10.22
N PHE A 52 -4.65 -8.26 -9.98
CA PHE A 52 -5.12 -9.56 -10.46
C PHE A 52 -6.45 -9.96 -9.82
N LEU A 53 -6.60 -9.74 -8.51
CA LEU A 53 -7.85 -10.00 -7.78
C LEU A 53 -9.01 -9.13 -8.29
N MET A 54 -8.74 -7.85 -8.59
CA MET A 54 -9.76 -6.95 -9.15
C MET A 54 -10.14 -7.34 -10.58
N THR A 55 -9.18 -7.69 -11.43
CA THR A 55 -9.42 -7.90 -12.86
C THR A 55 -9.94 -9.30 -13.19
N VAL A 56 -9.43 -10.33 -12.51
CA VAL A 56 -9.77 -11.73 -12.81
C VAL A 56 -10.92 -12.23 -11.93
N HIS A 57 -10.92 -11.86 -10.64
CA HIS A 57 -11.91 -12.35 -9.68
C HIS A 57 -13.06 -11.35 -9.46
N GLY A 58 -12.97 -10.13 -10.00
CA GLY A 58 -14.00 -9.11 -9.86
C GLY A 58 -14.15 -8.56 -8.45
N PHE A 59 -13.13 -8.72 -7.60
CA PHE A 59 -13.16 -8.22 -6.23
C PHE A 59 -13.17 -6.69 -6.19
N GLY A 60 -13.87 -6.14 -5.20
CA GLY A 60 -13.85 -4.71 -4.93
C GLY A 60 -12.46 -4.27 -4.47
N PHE A 61 -12.15 -2.99 -4.68
CA PHE A 61 -10.85 -2.40 -4.32
C PHE A 61 -10.43 -2.70 -2.88
N TRP A 62 -11.34 -2.52 -1.93
CA TRP A 62 -11.08 -2.74 -0.50
C TRP A 62 -10.87 -4.21 -0.12
N THR A 63 -11.44 -5.14 -0.87
CA THR A 63 -11.29 -6.58 -0.63
C THR A 63 -10.06 -7.16 -1.33
N ALA A 64 -9.53 -6.44 -2.31
CA ALA A 64 -8.35 -6.84 -3.08
C ALA A 64 -7.04 -6.26 -2.52
N LEU A 65 -7.11 -5.20 -1.71
CA LEU A 65 -5.99 -4.57 -0.99
C LEU A 65 -5.64 -5.34 0.29
#